data_AF-A0A239CC15-F1
#
_entry.id   AF-A0A239CC15-F1
#
_cell.length_a   1.000
_cell.length_b   1.000
_cell.length_c   1.000
_cell.angle_alpha   90.00
_cell.angle_beta   90.00
_cell.angle_gamma   90.00
#
_symmetry.space_group_name_H-M   'P 1'
#
loop_
_entity.id
_entity.type
_entity.pdbx_description
1 polymer ?
#
loop_
_entity_poly.entity_id
_entity_poly.type
_entity_poly.pdbx_seq_one_letter_code
_entity_poly.pdbx_strand_id
1 'polypeptide(L)'
;MLGSPAWGNGKNNVMQSFDARQVVIDAFVARLLDGFHRVYGHLYPEHTNALSTTAVLAMEALVNSTAPYHDYEHSIMVTMVGQEIVHGKMLREGNVTPTEWVNYLVALLCHDIGYLQGVCPGDRGAVAVINAEGDTVTVPPGMTDAYLTPYHVERGKLFVGWRFKDDRIIDCDFVCTCIENTRFPVPDHGEKALESWPGLVSAADLIGQMADPDYLRKLPALYQEFEEIGANARMGNKSPADLRRTYPAFFWNHVHHHILGGLSYLEVTLEGRKWISSLMSHVFVQEHTAKGRG
;
A
#
# COMPACT_ATOMS: atom_id res chain seq x y z
N MET A 1 -2.94 -41.69 57.52
CA MET A 1 -3.36 -40.31 57.14
C MET A 1 -2.12 -39.44 57.12
N LEU A 2 -2.07 -38.40 56.28
CA LEU A 2 -0.90 -37.69 55.69
C LEU A 2 -0.63 -38.27 54.29
N GLY A 3 -1.04 -37.68 53.16
CA GLY A 3 -1.29 -36.29 52.81
C GLY A 3 -0.53 -36.02 51.52
N SER A 4 -1.15 -36.28 50.35
CA SER A 4 -0.52 -36.15 49.04
C SER A 4 -0.27 -34.67 48.69
N PRO A 5 0.88 -34.29 48.10
CA PRO A 5 1.02 -33.00 47.45
C PRO A 5 0.33 -33.03 46.08
N ALA A 6 -0.58 -32.10 45.87
CA ALA A 6 -1.18 -31.83 44.57
C ALA A 6 -0.10 -31.29 43.61
N TRP A 7 0.08 -31.96 42.48
CA TRP A 7 0.85 -31.44 41.36
C TRP A 7 0.05 -30.30 40.72
N GLY A 8 0.59 -29.08 40.81
CA GLY A 8 0.00 -27.89 40.21
C GLY A 8 -0.08 -28.02 38.69
N ASN A 9 -1.21 -27.57 38.15
CA ASN A 9 -1.47 -27.43 36.73
C ASN A 9 -0.33 -26.68 36.03
N GLY A 10 0.49 -27.42 35.27
CA GLY A 10 1.36 -26.84 34.25
C GLY A 10 0.48 -26.19 33.20
N LYS A 11 0.28 -24.87 33.30
CA LYS A 11 -0.13 -24.08 32.15
C LYS A 11 0.99 -24.26 31.12
N ASN A 12 0.70 -24.98 30.05
CA ASN A 12 1.52 -25.01 28.85
C ASN A 12 1.64 -23.57 28.34
N ASN A 13 2.64 -22.86 28.85
CA ASN A 13 3.04 -21.57 28.32
C ASN A 13 3.81 -21.92 27.04
N VAL A 14 3.07 -22.13 25.95
CA VAL A 14 3.66 -22.22 24.61
C VAL A 14 4.36 -20.89 24.42
N MET A 15 5.69 -20.90 24.48
CA MET A 15 6.49 -19.71 24.23
C MET A 15 6.24 -19.34 22.76
N GLN A 16 5.36 -18.38 22.53
CA GLN A 16 5.11 -17.86 21.20
C GLN A 16 6.43 -17.31 20.67
N SER A 17 6.83 -17.75 19.47
CA SER A 17 8.00 -17.19 18.80
C SER A 17 7.76 -15.69 18.59
N PHE A 18 8.74 -14.86 18.95
CA PHE A 18 8.65 -13.42 18.68
C PHE A 18 8.83 -13.18 17.18
N ASP A 19 7.87 -12.48 16.58
CA ASP A 19 7.92 -12.02 15.19
C ASP A 19 7.70 -10.51 15.16
N ALA A 20 8.72 -9.76 14.76
CA ALA A 20 8.65 -8.30 14.69
C ALA A 20 7.58 -7.82 13.70
N ARG A 21 7.29 -8.61 12.66
CA ARG A 21 6.30 -8.28 11.63
C ARG A 21 4.89 -8.22 12.23
N GLN A 22 4.57 -9.17 13.11
CA GLN A 22 3.29 -9.17 13.82
C GLN A 22 3.11 -7.90 14.66
N VAL A 23 4.15 -7.46 15.38
CA VAL A 23 4.10 -6.24 16.18
C VAL A 23 3.81 -5.02 15.33
N VAL A 24 4.43 -4.93 14.15
CA VAL A 24 4.20 -3.84 13.19
C VAL A 24 2.78 -3.87 12.63
N ILE A 25 2.30 -5.05 12.23
CA ILE A 25 0.93 -5.23 11.69
C ILE A 25 -0.12 -4.86 12.74
N ASP A 26 0.01 -5.36 13.98
CA ASP A 26 -0.92 -5.05 15.07
C ASP A 26 -0.96 -3.55 15.37
N ALA A 27 0.22 -2.91 15.43
CA ALA A 27 0.31 -1.47 15.65
C ALA A 27 -0.28 -0.66 14.49
N PHE A 28 -0.08 -1.10 13.25
CA PHE A 28 -0.66 -0.48 12.06
C PHE A 28 -2.19 -0.56 12.08
N VAL A 29 -2.76 -1.75 12.31
CA VAL A 29 -4.22 -1.95 12.37
C VAL A 29 -4.83 -1.08 13.47
N ALA A 30 -4.21 -1.03 14.65
CA ALA A 30 -4.67 -0.15 15.73
C ALA A 30 -4.69 1.33 15.32
N ARG A 31 -3.65 1.81 14.63
CA ARG A 31 -3.58 3.21 14.14
C ARG A 31 -4.62 3.53 13.08
N LEU A 32 -5.01 2.56 12.24
CA LEU A 32 -6.10 2.76 11.28
C LEU A 32 -7.45 2.95 11.98
N LEU A 33 -7.74 2.10 12.96
CA LEU A 33 -8.97 2.17 13.73
C LEU A 33 -9.05 3.45 14.57
N ASP A 34 -7.93 3.85 15.19
CA ASP A 34 -7.83 5.12 15.90
C ASP A 34 -8.10 6.33 14.98
N GLY A 35 -7.62 6.29 13.74
CA GLY A 35 -7.89 7.33 12.74
C GLY A 35 -9.39 7.47 12.46
N PHE A 36 -10.07 6.35 12.21
CA PHE A 36 -11.51 6.33 12.02
C PHE A 36 -12.28 6.81 13.26
N HIS A 37 -11.93 6.31 14.46
CA HIS A 37 -12.60 6.65 15.71
C HIS A 37 -12.44 8.13 16.10
N ARG A 38 -11.33 8.78 15.73
CA ARG A 38 -11.15 10.22 15.97
C ARG A 38 -12.16 11.07 15.22
N VAL A 39 -12.63 10.61 14.06
CA VAL A 39 -13.57 11.34 13.21
C VAL A 39 -15.01 10.98 13.55
N TYR A 40 -15.31 9.68 13.67
CA TYR A 40 -16.70 9.19 13.77
C TYR A 40 -17.08 8.61 15.14
N GLY A 41 -16.13 8.56 16.08
CA GLY A 41 -16.31 7.84 17.34
C GLY A 41 -16.62 6.36 17.12
N HIS A 42 -17.40 5.77 18.02
CA HIS A 42 -17.79 4.35 17.95
C HIS A 42 -19.18 4.14 17.31
N LEU A 43 -19.66 5.10 16.52
CA LEU A 43 -21.02 5.08 15.95
C LEU A 43 -21.20 4.03 14.84
N TYR A 44 -20.11 3.59 14.22
CA TYR A 44 -20.12 2.71 13.04
C TYR A 44 -19.26 1.45 13.27
N PRO A 45 -19.72 0.51 14.13
CA PRO A 45 -18.96 -0.69 14.45
C PRO A 45 -18.79 -1.64 13.25
N GLU A 46 -19.76 -1.67 12.32
CA GLU A 46 -19.65 -2.50 11.11
C GLU A 46 -18.51 -2.03 10.19
N HIS A 47 -18.35 -0.71 10.04
CA HIS A 47 -17.27 -0.08 9.26
C HIS A 47 -15.88 -0.39 9.84
N THR A 48 -15.74 -0.27 11.16
CA THR A 48 -14.46 -0.56 11.83
C THR A 48 -14.13 -2.05 11.81
N ASN A 49 -15.13 -2.93 11.92
CA ASN A 49 -14.95 -4.37 11.74
C ASN A 49 -14.50 -4.73 10.31
N ALA A 50 -15.13 -4.14 9.29
CA ALA A 50 -14.76 -4.34 7.89
C ALA A 50 -13.33 -3.86 7.61
N LEU A 51 -12.98 -2.66 8.10
CA LEU A 51 -11.64 -2.09 7.99
C LEU A 51 -10.59 -2.96 8.70
N SER A 52 -10.84 -3.36 9.95
CA SER A 52 -9.90 -4.20 10.72
C SER A 52 -9.68 -5.55 10.04
N THR A 53 -10.76 -6.23 9.64
CA THR A 53 -10.69 -7.54 8.99
C THR A 53 -9.92 -7.46 7.68
N THR A 54 -10.15 -6.39 6.89
CA THR A 54 -9.47 -6.19 5.61
C THR A 54 -8.00 -5.85 5.82
N ALA A 55 -7.68 -4.99 6.79
CA ALA A 55 -6.30 -4.64 7.10
C ALA A 55 -5.48 -5.85 7.54
N VAL A 56 -6.01 -6.67 8.46
CA VAL A 56 -5.35 -7.91 8.87
C VAL A 56 -5.14 -8.84 7.68
N LEU A 57 -6.18 -9.05 6.86
CA LEU A 57 -6.08 -9.91 5.69
C LEU A 57 -5.00 -9.42 4.72
N ALA A 58 -5.02 -8.15 4.34
CA ALA A 58 -4.08 -7.58 3.39
C ALA A 58 -2.65 -7.69 3.91
N MET A 59 -2.42 -7.36 5.18
CA MET A 59 -1.09 -7.44 5.79
C MET A 59 -0.59 -8.88 5.91
N GLU A 60 -1.43 -9.83 6.31
CA GLU A 60 -1.09 -11.26 6.37
C GLU A 60 -0.80 -11.84 4.98
N ALA A 61 -1.46 -11.33 3.94
CA ALA A 61 -1.11 -11.68 2.58
C ALA A 61 0.26 -11.09 2.21
N LEU A 62 0.40 -9.76 2.26
CA LEU A 62 1.57 -9.02 1.79
C LEU A 62 2.85 -9.34 2.56
N VAL A 63 2.77 -9.70 3.85
CA VAL A 63 3.95 -10.12 4.65
C VAL A 63 4.56 -11.44 4.16
N ASN A 64 3.79 -12.22 3.40
CA ASN A 64 4.23 -13.46 2.76
C ASN A 64 4.62 -13.25 1.29
N SER A 65 4.52 -12.03 0.76
CA SER A 65 5.01 -11.67 -0.57
C SER A 65 6.52 -11.89 -0.66
N THR A 66 6.96 -12.38 -1.81
CA THR A 66 8.38 -12.50 -2.16
C THR A 66 8.90 -11.27 -2.91
N ALA A 67 8.03 -10.33 -3.26
CA ALA A 67 8.40 -9.07 -3.90
C ALA A 67 9.37 -8.26 -3.00
N PRO A 68 10.56 -7.88 -3.49
CA PRO A 68 11.55 -7.14 -2.70
C PRO A 68 11.12 -5.77 -2.17
N TYR A 69 10.23 -5.05 -2.86
CA TYR A 69 9.85 -3.67 -2.57
C TYR A 69 8.36 -3.47 -2.36
N HIS A 70 7.50 -3.94 -3.28
CA HIS A 70 6.05 -3.82 -3.16
C HIS A 70 5.52 -4.87 -2.16
N ASP A 71 5.82 -4.62 -0.88
CA ASP A 71 5.56 -5.49 0.26
C ASP A 71 4.58 -4.87 1.27
N TYR A 72 4.45 -5.52 2.43
CA TYR A 72 3.59 -5.04 3.52
C TYR A 72 4.07 -3.70 4.10
N GLU A 73 5.38 -3.41 4.13
CA GLU A 73 5.88 -2.14 4.64
C GLU A 73 5.50 -1.01 3.70
N HIS A 74 5.67 -1.20 2.39
CA HIS A 74 5.23 -0.23 1.39
C HIS A 74 3.72 0.05 1.53
N SER A 75 2.91 -1.00 1.60
CA SER A 75 1.46 -0.88 1.75
C SER A 75 1.04 -0.16 3.04
N ILE A 76 1.77 -0.35 4.15
CA ILE A 76 1.57 0.41 5.39
C ILE A 76 1.84 1.90 5.14
N MET A 77 2.94 2.26 4.48
CA MET A 77 3.30 3.66 4.24
C MET A 77 2.26 4.36 3.37
N VAL A 78 1.82 3.71 2.30
CA VAL A 78 0.75 4.18 1.40
C VAL A 78 -0.57 4.37 2.16
N THR A 79 -0.96 3.39 2.98
CA THR A 79 -2.22 3.48 3.72
C THR A 79 -2.16 4.57 4.82
N MET A 80 -1.01 4.73 5.48
CA MET A 80 -0.86 5.73 6.55
C MET A 80 -0.87 7.16 6.03
N VAL A 81 -0.24 7.44 4.89
CA VAL A 81 -0.38 8.76 4.25
C VAL A 81 -1.79 8.97 3.73
N GLY A 82 -2.41 7.94 3.15
CA GLY A 82 -3.80 7.98 2.72
C GLY A 82 -4.76 8.34 3.86
N GLN A 83 -4.57 7.74 5.04
CA GLN A 83 -5.35 8.10 6.22
C GLN A 83 -5.24 9.60 6.56
N GLU A 84 -4.05 10.20 6.48
CA GLU A 84 -3.89 11.64 6.70
C GLU A 84 -4.48 12.48 5.58
N ILE A 85 -4.47 11.99 4.33
CA ILE A 85 -5.14 12.64 3.19
C ILE A 85 -6.66 12.69 3.43
N VAL A 86 -7.30 11.56 3.74
CA VAL A 86 -8.76 11.53 3.97
C VAL A 86 -9.15 12.28 5.24
N HIS A 87 -8.29 12.29 6.27
CA HIS A 87 -8.47 13.15 7.43
C HIS A 87 -8.45 14.64 7.06
N GLY A 88 -7.47 15.07 6.27
CA GLY A 88 -7.38 16.43 5.75
C GLY A 88 -8.60 16.81 4.90
N LYS A 89 -9.08 15.89 4.06
CA LYS A 89 -10.32 16.06 3.27
C LYS A 89 -11.54 16.23 4.17
N MET A 90 -11.68 15.39 5.19
CA MET A 90 -12.78 15.50 6.15
C MET A 90 -12.75 16.85 6.88
N LEU A 91 -11.58 17.35 7.29
CA LEU A 91 -11.47 18.65 7.96
C LEU A 91 -11.74 19.83 7.02
N ARG A 92 -11.35 19.72 5.75
CA ARG A 92 -11.48 20.79 4.75
C ARG A 92 -12.88 20.88 4.16
N GLU A 93 -13.54 19.73 3.93
CA GLU A 93 -14.82 19.66 3.23
C GLU A 93 -16.00 19.26 4.12
N GLY A 94 -15.75 18.53 5.22
CA GLY A 94 -16.75 18.17 6.22
C GLY A 94 -17.79 17.13 5.78
N ASN A 95 -17.63 16.51 4.61
CA ASN A 95 -18.64 15.65 3.99
C ASN A 95 -18.16 14.24 3.64
N VAL A 96 -17.05 13.76 4.21
CA VAL A 96 -16.59 12.38 4.04
C VAL A 96 -17.46 11.45 4.89
N THR A 97 -18.16 10.52 4.25
CA THR A 97 -18.97 9.52 4.96
C THR A 97 -18.10 8.39 5.52
N PRO A 98 -18.56 7.68 6.57
CA PRO A 98 -17.87 6.48 7.08
C PRO A 98 -17.62 5.42 6.01
N THR A 99 -18.57 5.25 5.08
CA THR A 99 -18.46 4.29 3.98
C THR A 99 -17.37 4.70 3.00
N GLU A 100 -17.31 5.97 2.59
CA GLU A 100 -16.23 6.47 1.72
C GLU A 100 -14.87 6.35 2.39
N TRP A 101 -14.76 6.69 3.67
CA TRP A 101 -13.52 6.54 4.43
C TRP A 101 -13.01 5.10 4.42
N VAL A 102 -13.88 4.13 4.74
CA VAL A 102 -13.49 2.72 4.77
C VAL A 102 -13.14 2.22 3.37
N ASN A 103 -13.95 2.50 2.35
CA ASN A 103 -13.68 2.04 0.99
C ASN A 103 -12.40 2.64 0.42
N TYR A 104 -12.11 3.91 0.71
CA TYR A 104 -10.84 4.55 0.36
C TYR A 104 -9.65 3.85 1.02
N LEU A 105 -9.71 3.56 2.32
CA LEU A 105 -8.64 2.82 3.00
C LEU A 105 -8.52 1.37 2.52
N VAL A 106 -9.63 0.71 2.20
CA VAL A 106 -9.63 -0.65 1.63
C VAL A 106 -8.94 -0.68 0.27
N ALA A 107 -9.16 0.33 -0.58
CA ALA A 107 -8.44 0.47 -1.85
C ALA A 107 -6.93 0.59 -1.63
N LEU A 108 -6.48 1.39 -0.67
CA LEU A 108 -5.07 1.51 -0.32
C LEU A 108 -4.48 0.20 0.23
N LEU A 109 -5.22 -0.50 1.09
CA LEU A 109 -4.79 -1.79 1.62
C LEU A 109 -4.63 -2.86 0.52
N CYS A 110 -5.39 -2.75 -0.57
CA CYS A 110 -5.46 -3.76 -1.62
C CYS A 110 -4.73 -3.36 -2.92
N HIS A 111 -4.16 -2.14 -3.04
CA HIS A 111 -3.62 -1.65 -4.32
C HIS A 111 -2.55 -2.56 -4.91
N ASP A 112 -1.67 -3.11 -4.07
CA ASP A 112 -0.59 -4.02 -4.46
C ASP A 112 -0.85 -5.50 -4.20
N ILE A 113 -2.05 -5.86 -3.75
CA ILE A 113 -2.38 -7.26 -3.47
C ILE A 113 -2.23 -8.15 -4.72
N GLY A 114 -2.36 -7.57 -5.90
CA GLY A 114 -2.19 -8.26 -7.17
C GLY A 114 -0.77 -8.67 -7.52
N TYR A 115 0.24 -8.32 -6.72
CA TYR A 115 1.58 -8.89 -6.86
C TYR A 115 1.62 -10.37 -6.46
N LEU A 116 0.85 -10.78 -5.45
CA LEU A 116 1.02 -12.07 -4.80
C LEU A 116 0.58 -13.24 -5.69
N GLN A 117 1.40 -14.27 -5.80
CA GLN A 117 0.96 -15.58 -6.31
C GLN A 117 -0.05 -16.23 -5.35
N GLY A 118 -1.09 -16.86 -5.89
CA GLY A 118 -2.06 -17.64 -5.10
C GLY A 118 -3.20 -16.82 -4.48
N VAL A 119 -3.24 -15.51 -4.72
CA VAL A 119 -4.26 -14.61 -4.16
C VAL A 119 -5.54 -14.59 -4.99
N CYS A 120 -5.42 -14.79 -6.31
CA CYS A 120 -6.55 -14.76 -7.23
C CYS A 120 -7.21 -16.14 -7.37
N PRO A 121 -8.54 -16.21 -7.48
CA PRO A 121 -9.22 -17.45 -7.86
C PRO A 121 -8.68 -18.00 -9.18
N GLY A 122 -8.26 -19.26 -9.18
CA GLY A 122 -7.71 -19.92 -10.37
C GLY A 122 -6.18 -19.96 -10.43
N ASP A 123 -5.48 -19.22 -9.55
CA ASP A 123 -4.04 -19.38 -9.36
C ASP A 123 -3.71 -20.82 -8.93
N ARG A 124 -2.65 -21.40 -9.51
CA ARG A 124 -2.22 -22.79 -9.27
C ARG A 124 -0.70 -22.90 -9.29
N GLY A 125 -0.10 -22.95 -8.11
CA GLY A 125 1.36 -23.00 -7.98
C GLY A 125 1.99 -21.78 -8.65
N ALA A 126 2.87 -21.99 -9.64
CA ALA A 126 3.49 -20.92 -10.40
C ALA A 126 2.59 -20.33 -11.51
N VAL A 127 1.40 -20.88 -11.76
CA VAL A 127 0.44 -20.34 -12.74
C VAL A 127 -0.44 -19.29 -12.07
N ALA A 128 -0.39 -18.06 -12.55
CA ALA A 128 -1.18 -16.94 -12.05
C ALA A 128 -2.21 -16.49 -13.10
N VAL A 129 -3.45 -16.27 -12.68
CA VAL A 129 -4.49 -15.61 -13.46
C VAL A 129 -4.18 -14.12 -13.51
N ILE A 130 -4.26 -13.51 -14.69
CA ILE A 130 -3.81 -12.13 -14.94
C ILE A 130 -4.92 -11.16 -15.36
N ASN A 131 -6.12 -11.66 -15.69
CA ASN A 131 -7.27 -10.83 -16.08
C ASN A 131 -8.61 -11.57 -15.89
N ALA A 132 -9.72 -10.86 -16.12
CA ALA A 132 -11.07 -11.37 -15.95
C ALA A 132 -11.48 -12.41 -17.01
N GLU A 133 -10.81 -12.40 -18.16
CA GLU A 133 -10.98 -13.39 -19.23
C GLU A 133 -10.45 -14.78 -18.82
N GLY A 134 -9.67 -14.85 -17.74
CA GLY A 134 -9.06 -16.08 -17.25
C GLY A 134 -7.75 -16.42 -17.93
N ASP A 135 -7.12 -15.44 -18.61
CA ASP A 135 -5.77 -15.63 -19.12
C ASP A 135 -4.80 -15.84 -17.96
N THR A 136 -3.75 -16.61 -18.24
CA THR A 136 -2.76 -16.99 -17.24
C THR A 136 -1.35 -16.76 -17.72
N VAL A 137 -0.45 -16.46 -16.79
CA VAL A 137 1.00 -16.50 -16.98
C VAL A 137 1.62 -17.54 -16.05
N THR A 138 2.74 -18.13 -16.44
CA THR A 138 3.54 -18.98 -15.54
C THR A 138 4.74 -18.20 -15.05
N VAL A 139 4.84 -17.99 -13.74
CA VAL A 139 5.99 -17.34 -13.10
C VAL A 139 7.21 -18.26 -13.22
N PRO A 140 8.30 -17.82 -13.88
CA PRO A 140 9.49 -18.64 -14.04
C PRO A 140 10.14 -19.00 -12.69
N PRO A 141 10.77 -20.18 -12.56
CA PRO A 141 11.54 -20.51 -11.37
C PRO A 141 12.61 -19.47 -11.05
N GLY A 142 12.67 -19.05 -9.78
CA GLY A 142 13.65 -18.05 -9.29
C GLY A 142 13.20 -16.59 -9.43
N MET A 143 12.04 -16.33 -10.04
CA MET A 143 11.40 -15.02 -10.01
C MET A 143 10.63 -14.82 -8.70
N THR A 144 10.49 -13.56 -8.28
CA THR A 144 9.66 -13.18 -7.15
C THR A 144 8.25 -12.79 -7.60
N ASP A 145 7.38 -12.46 -6.67
CA ASP A 145 6.06 -11.88 -6.94
C ASP A 145 6.13 -10.58 -7.77
N ALA A 146 7.29 -9.90 -7.78
CA ALA A 146 7.53 -8.73 -8.63
C ALA A 146 7.42 -9.04 -10.13
N TYR A 147 7.57 -10.30 -10.55
CA TYR A 147 7.29 -10.70 -11.94
C TYR A 147 5.86 -10.36 -12.38
N LEU A 148 4.91 -10.30 -11.43
CA LEU A 148 3.51 -10.02 -11.71
C LEU A 148 3.18 -8.52 -11.72
N THR A 149 4.18 -7.64 -11.59
CA THR A 149 4.05 -6.17 -11.76
C THR A 149 3.21 -5.78 -12.98
N PRO A 150 3.36 -6.35 -14.19
CA PRO A 150 2.57 -5.91 -15.35
C PRO A 150 1.06 -6.20 -15.22
N TYR A 151 0.68 -7.08 -14.30
CA TYR A 151 -0.67 -7.61 -14.13
C TYR A 151 -1.29 -7.22 -12.78
N HIS A 152 -0.53 -6.61 -11.86
CA HIS A 152 -0.96 -6.44 -10.47
C HIS A 152 -2.28 -5.66 -10.35
N VAL A 153 -2.51 -4.62 -11.16
CA VAL A 153 -3.76 -3.84 -11.13
C VAL A 153 -4.96 -4.71 -11.49
N GLU A 154 -4.87 -5.49 -12.58
CA GLU A 154 -5.96 -6.41 -12.97
C GLU A 154 -6.18 -7.47 -11.92
N ARG A 155 -5.10 -8.05 -11.41
CA ARG A 155 -5.15 -9.07 -10.35
C ARG A 155 -5.73 -8.54 -9.05
N GLY A 156 -5.40 -7.31 -8.66
CA GLY A 156 -5.97 -6.64 -7.50
C GLY A 156 -7.48 -6.48 -7.63
N LYS A 157 -7.97 -6.06 -8.80
CA LYS A 157 -9.41 -5.97 -9.09
C LYS A 157 -10.09 -7.34 -9.04
N LEU A 158 -9.47 -8.40 -9.58
CA LEU A 158 -9.99 -9.77 -9.47
C LEU A 158 -10.11 -10.23 -8.03
N PHE A 159 -9.06 -9.97 -7.23
CA PHE A 159 -9.06 -10.30 -5.81
C PHE A 159 -10.20 -9.58 -5.07
N VAL A 160 -10.33 -8.26 -5.25
CA VAL A 160 -11.37 -7.45 -4.61
C VAL A 160 -12.76 -7.94 -5.02
N GLY A 161 -12.99 -8.10 -6.33
CA GLY A 161 -14.27 -8.54 -6.88
C GLY A 161 -14.67 -9.93 -6.41
N TRP A 162 -13.71 -10.83 -6.16
CA TRP A 162 -14.01 -12.14 -5.58
C TRP A 162 -14.21 -12.08 -4.06
N ARG A 163 -13.35 -11.35 -3.36
CA ARG A 163 -13.27 -11.35 -1.88
C ARG A 163 -14.41 -10.60 -1.22
N PHE A 164 -14.89 -9.54 -1.87
CA PHE A 164 -15.87 -8.60 -1.30
C PHE A 164 -17.21 -8.60 -2.06
N LYS A 165 -17.44 -9.53 -2.99
CA LYS A 165 -18.68 -9.61 -3.81
C LYS A 165 -20.01 -9.51 -3.04
N ASP A 166 -20.03 -10.02 -1.81
CA ASP A 166 -21.22 -10.09 -0.96
C ASP A 166 -21.08 -9.19 0.29
N ASP A 167 -20.04 -8.36 0.35
CA ASP A 167 -19.80 -7.43 1.45
C ASP A 167 -20.80 -6.26 1.39
N ARG A 168 -21.29 -5.82 2.56
CA ARG A 168 -22.32 -4.78 2.67
C ARG A 168 -21.75 -3.39 2.91
N ILE A 169 -20.48 -3.30 3.30
CA ILE A 169 -19.76 -2.06 3.59
C ILE A 169 -18.77 -1.76 2.47
N ILE A 170 -18.12 -2.78 1.93
CA ILE A 170 -17.09 -2.65 0.89
C ILE A 170 -17.74 -2.68 -0.49
N ASP A 171 -17.68 -1.55 -1.18
CA ASP A 171 -18.10 -1.34 -2.56
C ASP A 171 -16.97 -1.77 -3.51
N CYS A 172 -17.16 -2.92 -4.16
CA CYS A 172 -16.19 -3.49 -5.09
C CYS A 172 -15.89 -2.59 -6.27
N ASP A 173 -16.90 -1.90 -6.82
CA ASP A 173 -16.73 -1.09 -8.02
C ASP A 173 -15.93 0.18 -7.70
N PHE A 174 -16.22 0.79 -6.55
CA PHE A 174 -15.44 1.91 -6.02
C PHE A 174 -13.97 1.53 -5.81
N VAL A 175 -13.73 0.42 -5.10
CA VAL A 175 -12.38 -0.04 -4.78
C VAL A 175 -11.62 -0.39 -6.06
N CYS A 176 -12.24 -1.11 -7.00
CA CYS A 176 -11.62 -1.44 -8.28
C CYS A 176 -11.27 -0.20 -9.11
N THR A 177 -12.13 0.82 -9.11
CA THR A 177 -11.86 2.11 -9.80
C THR A 177 -10.66 2.82 -9.19
N CYS A 178 -10.53 2.78 -7.86
CA CYS A 178 -9.37 3.35 -7.18
C CYS A 178 -8.08 2.59 -7.50
N ILE A 179 -8.10 1.25 -7.46
CA ILE A 179 -6.95 0.40 -7.82
C ILE A 179 -6.54 0.62 -9.27
N GLU A 180 -7.48 0.78 -10.21
CA GLU A 180 -7.14 1.09 -11.60
C GLU A 180 -6.29 2.36 -11.73
N ASN A 181 -6.48 3.33 -10.83
CA ASN A 181 -5.78 4.60 -10.87
C ASN A 181 -4.34 4.54 -10.32
N THR A 182 -3.92 3.43 -9.70
CA THR A 182 -2.51 3.20 -9.34
C THR A 182 -1.68 2.64 -10.50
N ARG A 183 -2.31 2.31 -11.64
CA ARG A 183 -1.59 1.87 -12.83
C ARG A 183 -0.56 2.92 -13.26
N PHE A 184 0.69 2.50 -13.35
CA PHE A 184 1.77 3.36 -13.84
C PHE A 184 2.04 3.13 -15.34
N PRO A 185 2.22 4.19 -16.15
CA PRO A 185 2.13 5.61 -15.81
C PRO A 185 0.70 6.04 -15.46
N VAL A 186 0.57 6.92 -14.46
CA VAL A 186 -0.73 7.40 -13.98
C VAL A 186 -1.46 8.10 -15.14
N PRO A 187 -2.70 7.70 -15.46
CA PRO A 187 -3.43 8.35 -16.55
C PRO A 187 -3.75 9.82 -16.21
N ASP A 188 -3.65 10.70 -17.20
CA ASP A 188 -4.08 12.10 -17.04
C ASP A 188 -5.60 12.21 -17.20
N HIS A 189 -6.26 12.57 -16.11
CA HIS A 189 -7.71 12.77 -16.04
C HIS A 189 -8.09 14.24 -15.79
N GLY A 190 -7.13 15.16 -15.89
CA GLY A 190 -7.30 16.59 -15.62
C GLY A 190 -7.38 16.95 -14.13
N GLU A 191 -7.30 18.24 -13.83
CA GLU A 191 -7.14 18.78 -12.46
C GLU A 191 -8.26 18.35 -11.49
N LYS A 192 -9.51 18.27 -11.95
CA LYS A 192 -10.64 17.86 -11.09
C LYS A 192 -10.55 16.41 -10.62
N ALA A 193 -9.82 15.56 -11.34
CA ALA A 193 -9.64 14.17 -10.94
C ALA A 193 -8.63 14.01 -9.80
N LEU A 194 -7.74 14.98 -9.58
CA LEU A 194 -6.69 14.91 -8.55
C LEU A 194 -7.26 14.87 -7.11
N GLU A 195 -8.44 15.46 -6.91
CA GLU A 195 -9.14 15.48 -5.61
C GLU A 195 -10.25 14.41 -5.51
N SER A 196 -10.44 13.62 -6.58
CA SER A 196 -11.36 12.48 -6.58
C SER A 196 -10.80 11.32 -5.76
N TRP A 197 -11.65 10.41 -5.28
CA TRP A 197 -11.19 9.25 -4.50
C TRP A 197 -10.12 8.41 -5.22
N PRO A 198 -10.26 8.06 -6.52
CA PRO A 198 -9.19 7.39 -7.26
C PRO A 198 -7.89 8.20 -7.32
N GLY A 199 -7.98 9.50 -7.62
CA GLY A 199 -6.80 10.37 -7.68
C GLY A 199 -6.10 10.51 -6.33
N LEU A 200 -6.85 10.49 -5.22
CA LEU A 200 -6.28 10.50 -3.87
C LEU A 200 -5.67 9.15 -3.46
N VAL A 201 -6.09 8.03 -4.07
CA VAL A 201 -5.42 6.75 -3.89
C VAL A 201 -4.09 6.75 -4.63
N SER A 202 -4.05 7.20 -5.89
CA SER A 202 -2.79 7.37 -6.64
C SER A 202 -1.83 8.35 -5.96
N ALA A 203 -2.36 9.44 -5.40
CA ALA A 203 -1.55 10.40 -4.66
C ALA A 203 -0.96 9.77 -3.39
N ALA A 204 -1.75 8.99 -2.64
CA ALA A 204 -1.28 8.30 -1.45
C ALA A 204 -0.21 7.26 -1.76
N ASP A 205 -0.37 6.51 -2.85
CA ASP A 205 0.61 5.54 -3.34
C ASP A 205 1.96 6.23 -3.61
N LEU A 206 1.95 7.25 -4.49
CA LEU A 206 3.15 8.01 -4.86
C LEU A 206 3.80 8.72 -3.67
N ILE A 207 3.02 9.38 -2.81
CA ILE A 207 3.58 10.06 -1.62
C ILE A 207 4.09 9.03 -0.63
N GLY A 208 3.37 7.93 -0.39
CA GLY A 208 3.76 6.88 0.56
C GLY A 208 5.08 6.23 0.17
N GLN A 209 5.27 5.99 -1.13
CA GLN A 209 6.53 5.52 -1.70
C GLN A 209 7.67 6.49 -1.42
N MET A 210 7.47 7.76 -1.74
CA MET A 210 8.55 8.76 -1.80
C MET A 210 8.86 9.44 -0.47
N ALA A 211 7.89 9.49 0.43
CA ALA A 211 8.02 10.02 1.77
C ALA A 211 8.48 8.95 2.78
N ASP A 212 8.60 7.68 2.37
CA ASP A 212 9.13 6.61 3.20
C ASP A 212 10.53 6.99 3.71
N PRO A 213 10.76 7.10 5.05
CA PRO A 213 12.07 7.42 5.61
C PRO A 213 13.21 6.49 5.15
N ASP A 214 12.86 5.26 4.79
CA ASP A 214 13.78 4.25 4.27
C ASP A 214 13.79 4.18 2.73
N TYR A 215 13.08 5.07 2.02
CA TYR A 215 12.94 5.02 0.56
C TYR A 215 14.29 4.82 -0.14
N LEU A 216 15.28 5.65 0.19
CA LEU A 216 16.62 5.58 -0.41
C LEU A 216 17.32 4.25 -0.11
N ARG A 217 17.10 3.67 1.08
CA ARG A 217 17.64 2.36 1.49
C ARG A 217 16.96 1.24 0.72
N LYS A 218 15.67 1.37 0.40
CA LYS A 218 14.85 0.39 -0.33
C LYS A 218 15.02 0.43 -1.86
N LEU A 219 15.64 1.47 -2.43
CA LEU A 219 15.86 1.54 -3.89
C LEU A 219 16.58 0.34 -4.54
N PRO A 220 17.54 -0.36 -3.90
CA PRO A 220 18.09 -1.60 -4.46
C PRO A 220 17.05 -2.71 -4.62
N ALA A 221 16.07 -2.81 -3.72
CA ALA A 221 14.96 -3.75 -3.87
C ALA A 221 14.06 -3.34 -5.04
N LEU A 222 13.69 -2.06 -5.15
CA LEU A 222 12.91 -1.56 -6.30
C LEU A 222 13.64 -1.79 -7.63
N TYR A 223 14.96 -1.61 -7.65
CA TYR A 223 15.79 -1.92 -8.81
C TYR A 223 15.71 -3.40 -9.19
N GLN A 224 15.74 -4.31 -8.22
CA GLN A 224 15.62 -5.74 -8.49
C GLN A 224 14.29 -6.08 -9.13
N GLU A 225 13.18 -5.52 -8.64
CA GLU A 225 11.86 -5.74 -9.24
C GLU A 225 11.79 -5.26 -10.68
N PHE A 226 12.32 -4.05 -10.95
CA PHE A 226 12.42 -3.53 -12.30
C PHE A 226 13.34 -4.36 -13.20
N GLU A 227 14.31 -5.08 -12.65
CA GLU A 227 15.16 -5.99 -13.39
C GLU A 227 14.39 -7.24 -13.83
N GLU A 228 13.60 -7.83 -12.94
CA GLU A 228 12.81 -9.05 -13.19
C GLU A 228 11.84 -8.89 -14.38
N ILE A 229 11.34 -7.68 -14.60
CA ILE A 229 10.43 -7.37 -15.71
C ILE A 229 11.08 -6.58 -16.86
N GLY A 230 12.42 -6.46 -16.85
CA GLY A 230 13.18 -5.73 -17.88
C GLY A 230 12.86 -4.23 -17.98
N ALA A 231 12.28 -3.63 -16.93
CA ALA A 231 12.00 -2.20 -16.87
C ALA A 231 13.28 -1.37 -16.76
N ASN A 232 14.30 -1.84 -16.02
CA ASN A 232 15.59 -1.14 -15.93
C ASN A 232 16.24 -0.95 -17.30
N ALA A 233 16.30 -2.01 -18.12
CA ALA A 233 16.84 -1.94 -19.46
C ALA A 233 16.10 -0.92 -20.35
N ARG A 234 14.75 -0.87 -20.25
CA ARG A 234 13.91 0.10 -20.96
C ARG A 234 14.13 1.54 -20.50
N MET A 235 14.38 1.74 -19.20
CA MET A 235 14.66 3.05 -18.60
C MET A 235 16.14 3.46 -18.70
N GLY A 236 17.02 2.57 -19.14
CA GLY A 236 18.47 2.81 -19.21
C GLY A 236 19.19 2.75 -17.87
N ASN A 237 18.58 2.18 -16.83
CA ASN A 237 19.20 2.00 -15.52
C ASN A 237 20.16 0.80 -15.54
N LYS A 238 21.37 0.98 -15.03
CA LYS A 238 22.41 -0.06 -14.95
C LYS A 238 22.74 -0.47 -13.52
N SER A 239 22.24 0.29 -12.55
CA SER A 239 22.44 0.04 -11.13
C SER A 239 21.36 0.74 -10.28
N PRO A 240 21.18 0.34 -9.01
CA PRO A 240 20.34 1.08 -8.07
C PRO A 240 20.73 2.56 -7.89
N ALA A 241 22.01 2.91 -8.16
CA ALA A 241 22.46 4.29 -8.11
C ALA A 241 21.86 5.15 -9.23
N ASP A 242 21.49 4.55 -10.36
CA ASP A 242 20.85 5.27 -11.47
C ASP A 242 19.43 5.69 -11.09
N LEU A 243 18.66 4.84 -10.38
CA LEU A 243 17.35 5.21 -9.83
C LEU A 243 17.45 6.41 -8.88
N ARG A 244 18.47 6.43 -8.01
CA ARG A 244 18.72 7.58 -7.11
C ARG A 244 19.00 8.86 -7.90
N ARG A 245 19.79 8.75 -8.98
CA ARG A 245 20.19 9.90 -9.79
C ARG A 245 19.04 10.47 -10.61
N THR A 246 18.16 9.62 -11.14
CA THR A 246 17.01 10.04 -11.94
C THR A 246 15.81 10.45 -11.10
N TYR A 247 15.79 10.09 -9.82
CA TYR A 247 14.69 10.36 -8.90
C TYR A 247 14.16 11.81 -8.91
N PRO A 248 14.98 12.88 -8.83
CA PRO A 248 14.43 14.24 -8.90
C PRO A 248 13.72 14.56 -10.20
N ALA A 249 14.29 14.13 -11.34
CA ALA A 249 13.67 14.35 -12.64
C ALA A 249 12.37 13.53 -12.78
N PHE A 250 12.37 12.30 -12.29
CA PHE A 250 11.17 11.47 -12.21
C PHE A 250 10.08 12.14 -11.37
N PHE A 251 10.43 12.68 -10.19
CA PHE A 251 9.50 13.38 -9.33
C PHE A 251 8.84 14.57 -10.04
N TRP A 252 9.64 15.50 -10.57
CA TRP A 252 9.10 16.72 -11.18
C TRP A 252 8.35 16.48 -12.49
N ASN A 253 8.81 15.52 -13.31
CA ASN A 253 8.24 15.30 -14.64
C ASN A 253 7.06 14.32 -14.64
N HIS A 254 6.97 13.42 -13.67
CA HIS A 254 6.00 12.31 -13.72
C HIS A 254 5.16 12.15 -12.45
N VAL A 255 5.50 12.78 -11.32
CA VAL A 255 4.81 12.54 -10.04
C VAL A 255 4.19 13.81 -9.46
N HIS A 256 4.91 14.93 -9.48
CA HIS A 256 4.51 16.17 -8.81
C HIS A 256 3.08 16.60 -9.15
N HIS A 257 2.67 16.53 -10.43
CA HIS A 257 1.32 16.89 -10.84
C HIS A 257 0.24 16.00 -10.19
N HIS A 258 0.46 14.69 -10.15
CA HIS A 258 -0.53 13.71 -9.69
C HIS A 258 -0.74 13.73 -8.18
N ILE A 259 0.20 14.30 -7.41
CA ILE A 259 0.12 14.35 -5.95
C ILE A 259 -0.47 15.67 -5.41
N LEU A 260 -0.72 16.67 -6.26
CA LEU A 260 -1.16 18.01 -5.82
C LEU A 260 -2.45 17.97 -4.99
N GLY A 261 -3.43 17.15 -5.39
CA GLY A 261 -4.67 16.96 -4.63
C GLY A 261 -4.39 16.44 -3.23
N GLY A 262 -3.59 15.37 -3.12
CA GLY A 262 -3.16 14.79 -1.84
C GLY A 262 -2.38 15.77 -0.96
N LEU A 263 -1.43 16.51 -1.53
CA LEU A 263 -0.67 17.53 -0.81
C LEU A 263 -1.59 18.60 -0.20
N SER A 264 -2.60 19.05 -0.95
CA SER A 264 -3.53 20.08 -0.49
C SER A 264 -4.35 19.66 0.74
N TYR A 265 -4.61 18.36 0.93
CA TYR A 265 -5.25 17.84 2.13
C TYR A 265 -4.25 17.56 3.25
N LEU A 266 -3.04 17.09 2.94
CA LEU A 266 -1.98 16.86 3.93
C LEU A 266 -1.54 18.16 4.62
N GLU A 267 -1.62 19.31 3.95
CA GLU A 267 -1.31 20.62 4.55
C GLU A 267 -2.20 20.97 5.75
N VAL A 268 -3.40 20.38 5.84
CA VAL A 268 -4.41 20.70 6.85
C VAL A 268 -3.98 20.21 8.24
N THR A 269 -3.38 19.01 8.34
CA THR A 269 -3.06 18.39 9.64
C THR A 269 -1.59 18.53 10.03
N LEU A 270 -1.30 18.46 11.33
CA LEU A 270 0.09 18.47 11.82
C LEU A 270 0.88 17.25 11.35
N GLU A 271 0.25 16.06 11.35
CA GLU A 271 0.88 14.83 10.87
C GLU A 271 1.02 14.84 9.34
N GLY A 272 0.02 15.34 8.60
CA GLY A 272 0.08 15.48 7.15
C GLY A 272 1.26 16.36 6.69
N ARG A 273 1.51 17.48 7.37
CA ARG A 273 2.70 18.31 7.10
C ARG A 273 4.04 17.59 7.33
N LYS A 274 4.10 16.57 8.19
CA LYS A 274 5.31 15.75 8.34
C LYS A 274 5.55 14.86 7.11
N TRP A 275 4.49 14.31 6.52
CA TRP A 275 4.60 13.56 5.26
C TRP A 275 5.15 14.44 4.13
N ILE A 276 4.62 15.66 3.99
CA ILE A 276 5.13 16.64 3.02
C ILE A 276 6.60 16.96 3.29
N SER A 277 6.97 17.19 4.55
CA SER A 277 8.36 17.48 4.91
C SER A 277 9.31 16.32 4.57
N SER A 278 8.89 15.07 4.81
CA SER A 278 9.68 13.89 4.50
C SER A 278 9.89 13.76 2.98
N LEU A 279 8.80 13.85 2.21
CA LEU A 279 8.82 13.85 0.75
C LEU A 279 9.79 14.90 0.19
N MET A 280 9.61 16.16 0.60
CA MET A 280 10.42 17.27 0.07
C MET A 280 11.88 17.17 0.52
N SER A 281 12.15 16.62 1.71
CA SER A 281 13.51 16.35 2.17
C SER A 281 14.23 15.35 1.26
N HIS A 282 13.58 14.24 0.89
CA HIS A 282 14.17 13.25 -0.01
C HIS A 282 14.46 13.83 -1.40
N VAL A 283 13.51 14.56 -1.99
CA VAL A 283 13.69 15.23 -3.28
C VAL A 283 14.88 16.20 -3.21
N PHE A 284 14.90 17.08 -2.20
CA PHE A 284 15.95 18.07 -2.03
C PHE A 284 17.34 17.45 -1.85
N VAL A 285 17.47 16.42 -1.02
CA VAL A 285 18.75 15.74 -0.78
C VAL A 285 19.29 15.11 -2.06
N GLN A 286 18.43 14.48 -2.88
CA GLN A 286 18.87 13.88 -4.14
C GLN A 286 19.27 14.93 -5.18
N GLU A 287 18.56 16.06 -5.27
CA GLU A 287 18.93 17.16 -6.17
C GLU A 287 20.33 17.72 -5.89
N HIS A 288 20.68 17.87 -4.61
CA HIS A 288 21.94 18.48 -4.20
C HIS A 288 23.10 17.48 -4.18
N THR A 289 22.81 16.20 -3.94
CA THR A 289 23.81 15.12 -4.07
C THR A 289 24.19 14.88 -5.53
N ALA A 290 23.22 15.00 -6.46
CA ALA A 290 23.47 14.88 -7.89
C ALA A 290 24.31 16.04 -8.46
N LYS A 291 24.12 17.26 -7.94
CA LYS A 291 24.88 18.46 -8.33
C LYS A 291 26.30 18.50 -7.76
N GLY A 292 26.53 17.95 -6.55
CA GLY A 292 27.84 17.97 -5.88
C GLY A 292 28.88 16.96 -6.36
N ARG A 293 28.56 16.13 -7.36
CA ARG A 293 29.46 15.13 -7.97
C ARG A 293 29.75 15.39 -9.46
N GLY A 294 29.43 16.60 -9.94
CA GLY A 294 29.75 17.07 -11.29
C GLY A 294 31.12 17.73 -11.37
#